data_AF-A0AAW9KA57-F1
#
_entry.id   AF-A0AAW9KA57-F1
#
_cell.length_a   1.000
_cell.length_b   1.000
_cell.length_c   1.000
_cell.angle_alpha   90.00
_cell.angle_beta   90.00
_cell.angle_gamma   90.00
#
_symmetry.space_group_name_H-M   'P 1'
#
loop_
_entity.id
_entity.type
_entity.pdbx_description
1 polymer ?
#
loop_
_entity_poly.entity_id
_entity_poly.type
_entity_poly.pdbx_seq_one_letter_code
_entity_poly.pdbx_strand_id
1 'polypeptide(L)'
;MAKTRSTKSRNINAKRIQMIENYDLSVGSLINPNIRQQVALNPIGLKVAISTLQELEEELGSYEISIDEIDCNRIFNEGNVDLTETEVFVRSIGNCSYMNYRNDYLKMIEQRELEKIFSVEERKSRILELEEAIKKEVLKGATVGKLNKELRKSCEARAEELRKELNSIEETFNVVDEEYINSMLYMIADRKIKEIKNRLDYKISYLENIMEDIA
;
A
#
# COMPACT_ATOMS: atom_id res chain seq x y z
N MET A 1 14.20 -40.20 17.05
CA MET A 1 13.57 -39.64 15.83
C MET A 1 12.42 -38.75 16.27
N ALA A 2 12.69 -37.47 16.50
CA ALA A 2 11.66 -36.50 16.84
C ALA A 2 10.86 -36.19 15.57
N LYS A 3 9.55 -36.42 15.61
CA LYS A 3 8.63 -36.01 14.54
C LYS A 3 8.64 -34.49 14.48
N THR A 4 9.30 -33.92 13.48
CA THR A 4 9.13 -32.53 13.09
C THR A 4 7.63 -32.34 12.81
N ARG A 5 6.91 -31.71 13.73
CA ARG A 5 5.57 -31.21 13.44
C ARG A 5 5.75 -30.24 12.28
N SER A 6 5.26 -30.62 11.11
CA SER A 6 4.95 -29.67 10.04
C SER A 6 4.09 -28.59 10.68
N THR A 7 4.70 -27.43 10.94
CA THR A 7 4.01 -26.17 11.15
C THR A 7 3.29 -25.88 9.85
N LYS A 8 2.06 -26.40 9.72
CA LYS A 8 1.14 -25.90 8.71
C LYS A 8 0.95 -24.42 9.03
N SER A 9 1.52 -23.55 8.20
CA SER A 9 1.17 -22.14 8.21
C SER A 9 -0.35 -22.05 8.18
N ARG A 10 -0.92 -21.27 9.09
CA ARG A 10 -2.35 -21.04 9.09
C ARG A 10 -2.62 -19.97 8.05
N ASN A 11 -3.59 -20.23 7.17
CA ASN A 11 -4.13 -19.19 6.30
C ASN A 11 -4.59 -18.02 7.17
N ILE A 12 -4.39 -16.81 6.66
CA ILE A 12 -4.83 -15.58 7.32
C ILE A 12 -6.32 -15.68 7.66
N ASN A 13 -6.69 -15.09 8.80
CA ASN A 13 -8.07 -14.81 9.14
C ASN A 13 -8.17 -13.34 9.51
N ALA A 14 -8.69 -12.53 8.60
CA ALA A 14 -8.70 -11.07 8.72
C ALA A 14 -9.46 -10.62 9.97
N LYS A 15 -10.62 -11.24 10.22
CA LYS A 15 -11.47 -10.95 11.38
C LYS A 15 -10.76 -11.27 12.70
N ARG A 16 -10.04 -12.39 12.75
CA ARG A 16 -9.30 -12.81 13.95
C ARG A 16 -8.11 -11.89 14.21
N ILE A 17 -7.36 -11.49 13.18
CA ILE A 17 -6.28 -10.50 13.32
C ILE A 17 -6.83 -9.17 13.83
N GLN A 18 -7.97 -8.72 13.31
CA GLN A 18 -8.63 -7.51 13.83
C GLN A 18 -9.03 -7.65 15.30
N MET A 19 -9.50 -8.83 15.74
CA MET A 19 -9.80 -9.09 17.15
C MET A 19 -8.55 -9.06 18.02
N ILE A 20 -7.43 -9.60 17.55
CA ILE A 20 -6.13 -9.52 18.23
C ILE A 20 -5.72 -8.05 18.40
N GLU A 21 -5.80 -7.25 17.33
CA GLU A 21 -5.49 -5.82 17.38
C GLU A 21 -6.41 -5.05 18.33
N ASN A 22 -7.71 -5.36 18.34
CA ASN A 22 -8.64 -4.73 19.27
C ASN A 22 -8.32 -5.07 20.74
N TYR A 23 -7.92 -6.31 21.01
CA TYR A 23 -7.49 -6.71 22.35
C TYR A 23 -6.21 -5.98 22.75
N ASP A 24 -5.20 -5.96 21.87
CA ASP A 24 -3.95 -5.22 22.00
C ASP A 24 -4.21 -3.74 22.39
N LEU A 25 -5.14 -3.07 21.70
CA LEU A 25 -5.54 -1.70 22.02
C LEU A 25 -6.24 -1.59 23.38
N SER A 26 -7.13 -2.53 23.71
CA SER A 26 -7.90 -2.49 24.96
C SER A 26 -7.03 -2.61 26.21
N VAL A 27 -5.94 -3.38 26.15
CA VAL A 27 -4.97 -3.52 27.25
C VAL A 27 -3.92 -2.41 27.26
N GLY A 28 -3.99 -1.45 26.33
CA GLY A 28 -3.01 -0.37 26.21
C GLY A 28 -2.88 0.53 27.43
N SER A 29 -3.90 0.60 28.29
CA SER A 29 -3.79 1.34 29.56
C SER A 29 -2.84 0.68 30.55
N LEU A 30 -2.68 -0.65 30.52
CA LEU A 30 -1.86 -1.40 31.48
C LEU A 30 -0.36 -1.08 31.38
N ILE A 31 0.09 -0.62 30.21
CA ILE A 31 1.48 -0.20 29.98
C ILE A 31 1.75 1.27 30.35
N ASN A 32 0.78 1.98 30.91
CA ASN A 32 0.97 3.38 31.33
C ASN A 32 1.79 3.43 32.64
N PRO A 33 2.98 4.08 32.64
CA PRO A 33 3.83 4.17 33.83
C PRO A 33 3.13 4.80 35.04
N ASN A 34 2.20 5.72 34.82
CA ASN A 34 1.52 6.45 35.88
C ASN A 34 0.55 5.59 36.70
N ILE A 35 0.07 4.47 36.13
CA ILE A 35 -0.84 3.54 36.83
C ILE A 35 -0.14 2.25 37.26
N ARG A 36 1.19 2.15 37.10
CA ARG A 36 1.98 0.94 37.38
C ARG A 36 1.68 0.34 38.75
N GLN A 37 1.60 1.17 39.79
CA GLN A 37 1.28 0.72 41.15
C GLN A 37 -0.12 0.11 41.25
N GLN A 38 -1.12 0.67 40.56
CA GLN A 38 -2.49 0.13 40.56
C GLN A 38 -2.56 -1.21 39.81
N VAL A 39 -1.80 -1.34 38.72
CA VAL A 39 -1.66 -2.60 38.00
C VAL A 39 -1.00 -3.66 38.90
N ALA A 40 0.04 -3.28 39.64
CA ALA A 40 0.74 -4.19 40.56
C ALA A 40 -0.13 -4.68 41.73
N LEU A 41 -1.08 -3.85 42.20
CA LEU A 41 -2.06 -4.25 43.21
C LEU A 41 -3.08 -5.29 42.70
N ASN A 42 -3.14 -5.54 41.40
CA ASN A 42 -4.00 -6.56 40.78
C ASN A 42 -3.17 -7.65 40.05
N PRO A 43 -2.48 -8.54 40.79
CA PRO A 43 -1.65 -9.58 40.20
C PRO A 43 -2.47 -10.64 39.43
N ILE A 44 -3.76 -10.82 39.74
CA ILE A 44 -4.64 -11.74 39.01
C ILE A 44 -4.90 -11.20 37.60
N GLY A 45 -5.30 -9.93 37.49
CA GLY A 45 -5.53 -9.28 36.20
C GLY A 45 -4.27 -9.23 35.33
N LEU A 46 -3.12 -8.97 35.97
CA LEU A 46 -1.82 -8.97 35.30
C LEU A 46 -1.47 -10.33 34.67
N LYS A 47 -1.61 -11.43 35.44
CA LYS A 47 -1.37 -12.79 34.94
C LYS A 47 -2.27 -13.16 33.78
N VAL A 48 -3.56 -12.83 33.88
CA VAL A 48 -4.53 -13.09 32.80
C VAL A 48 -4.16 -12.32 31.53
N ALA A 49 -3.78 -11.05 31.66
CA ALA A 49 -3.38 -10.23 30.52
C ALA A 49 -2.10 -10.78 29.85
N ILE A 50 -1.07 -11.12 30.62
CA ILE A 50 0.19 -11.68 30.10
C ILE A 50 -0.08 -13.00 29.36
N SER A 51 -0.78 -13.95 29.99
CA SER A 51 -1.11 -15.24 29.37
C SER A 51 -1.88 -15.06 28.07
N THR A 52 -2.88 -14.16 28.06
CA THR A 52 -3.67 -13.90 26.85
C THR A 52 -2.81 -13.27 25.76
N LEU A 53 -1.93 -12.31 26.10
CA LEU A 53 -1.05 -11.67 25.11
C LEU A 53 -0.07 -12.67 24.49
N GLN A 54 0.54 -13.55 25.30
CA GLN A 54 1.45 -14.61 24.82
C GLN A 54 0.73 -15.59 23.87
N GLU A 55 -0.49 -16.02 24.22
CA GLU A 55 -1.30 -16.88 23.34
C GLU A 55 -1.60 -16.21 21.99
N LEU A 56 -1.92 -14.91 22.01
CA LEU A 56 -2.21 -14.15 20.78
C LEU A 56 -0.94 -13.89 19.96
N GLU A 57 0.22 -13.69 20.59
CA GLU A 57 1.52 -13.56 19.92
C GLU A 57 1.88 -14.85 19.18
N GLU A 58 1.77 -16.01 19.83
CA GLU A 58 2.03 -17.32 19.21
C GLU A 58 1.05 -17.58 18.05
N GLU A 59 -0.23 -17.25 18.24
CA GLU A 59 -1.23 -17.35 17.17
C GLU A 59 -0.84 -16.47 15.98
N LEU A 60 -0.46 -15.21 16.23
CA LEU A 60 -0.04 -14.28 15.19
C LEU A 60 1.27 -14.73 14.50
N GLY A 61 2.14 -15.41 15.24
CA GLY A 61 3.35 -16.09 14.78
C GLY A 61 3.08 -17.14 13.69
N SER A 62 1.91 -17.77 13.74
CA SER A 62 1.52 -18.86 12.83
C SER A 62 0.92 -18.42 11.49
N TYR A 63 0.55 -17.14 11.36
CA TYR A 63 0.06 -16.58 10.10
C TYR A 63 1.23 -16.22 9.18
N GLU A 64 1.15 -16.71 7.94
CA GLU A 64 2.10 -16.42 6.87
C GLU A 64 1.32 -15.84 5.69
N ILE A 65 1.85 -14.77 5.11
CA ILE A 65 1.30 -14.16 3.89
C ILE A 65 2.19 -14.60 2.74
N SER A 66 1.62 -15.17 1.69
CA SER A 66 2.33 -15.35 0.42
C SER A 66 2.01 -14.19 -0.52
N ILE A 67 2.99 -13.76 -1.31
CA ILE A 67 2.77 -12.78 -2.38
C ILE A 67 1.81 -13.31 -3.45
N ASP A 68 1.81 -14.62 -3.68
CA ASP A 68 0.96 -15.28 -4.68
C ASP A 68 -0.54 -15.25 -4.31
N GLU A 69 -0.87 -14.98 -3.05
CA GLU A 69 -2.25 -14.84 -2.57
C GLU A 69 -2.81 -13.43 -2.76
N ILE A 70 -2.01 -12.50 -3.28
CA ILE A 70 -2.36 -11.09 -3.43
C ILE A 70 -2.58 -10.78 -4.90
N ASP A 71 -3.82 -10.41 -5.22
CA ASP A 71 -4.21 -9.97 -6.55
C ASP A 71 -4.85 -8.58 -6.47
N CYS A 72 -4.13 -7.57 -6.98
CA CYS A 72 -4.62 -6.20 -6.99
C CYS A 72 -5.88 -6.02 -7.84
N ASN A 73 -6.05 -6.81 -8.91
CA ASN A 73 -7.25 -6.73 -9.74
C ASN A 73 -8.48 -7.17 -8.97
N ARG A 74 -8.36 -8.11 -8.03
CA ARG A 74 -9.45 -8.54 -7.14
C ARG A 74 -9.64 -7.59 -5.97
N ILE A 75 -8.55 -7.18 -5.33
CA ILE A 75 -8.57 -6.30 -4.15
C ILE A 75 -9.20 -4.94 -4.47
N PHE A 76 -8.84 -4.33 -5.60
CA PHE A 76 -9.36 -3.03 -6.02
C PHE A 76 -10.63 -3.12 -6.87
N ASN A 77 -11.10 -4.33 -7.24
CA ASN A 77 -12.35 -4.46 -7.97
C ASN A 77 -13.52 -3.98 -7.10
N GLU A 78 -14.38 -3.14 -7.69
CA GLU A 78 -15.62 -2.69 -7.04
C GLU A 78 -16.77 -3.70 -7.22
N GLY A 79 -16.56 -4.77 -8.00
CA GLY A 79 -17.51 -5.85 -8.16
C GLY A 79 -17.70 -6.71 -6.90
N ASN A 80 -18.84 -7.41 -6.82
CA ASN A 80 -19.11 -8.43 -5.80
C ASN A 80 -18.30 -9.71 -6.09
N VAL A 81 -16.98 -9.64 -5.94
CA VAL A 81 -16.10 -10.80 -5.99
C VAL A 81 -15.91 -11.31 -4.56
N ASP A 82 -16.09 -12.61 -4.35
CA ASP A 82 -15.74 -13.24 -3.08
C ASP A 82 -14.22 -13.17 -2.90
N LEU A 83 -13.79 -12.35 -1.94
CA LEU A 83 -12.39 -12.15 -1.60
C LEU A 83 -11.91 -13.26 -0.67
N THR A 84 -10.65 -13.64 -0.82
CA THR A 84 -9.93 -14.48 0.13
C THR A 84 -9.66 -13.72 1.43
N GLU A 85 -9.39 -14.44 2.52
CA GLU A 85 -9.07 -13.81 3.81
C GLU A 85 -7.83 -12.90 3.74
N THR A 86 -6.84 -13.24 2.92
CA THR A 86 -5.65 -12.40 2.68
C THR A 86 -6.02 -11.09 1.99
N GLU A 87 -6.86 -11.14 0.95
CA GLU A 87 -7.34 -9.94 0.25
C GLU A 87 -8.26 -9.08 1.13
N VAL A 88 -9.13 -9.72 1.93
CA VAL A 88 -9.95 -9.02 2.94
C VAL A 88 -9.06 -8.35 3.98
N PHE A 89 -8.01 -9.03 4.44
CA PHE A 89 -7.04 -8.45 5.38
C PHE A 89 -6.38 -7.22 4.77
N VAL A 90 -5.83 -7.31 3.56
CA VAL A 90 -5.21 -6.17 2.86
C VAL A 90 -6.17 -4.98 2.76
N ARG A 91 -7.43 -5.22 2.38
CA ARG A 91 -8.46 -4.18 2.28
C ARG A 91 -8.82 -3.57 3.64
N SER A 92 -8.76 -4.36 4.71
CA SER A 92 -9.06 -3.92 6.07
C SER A 92 -7.96 -3.07 6.70
N ILE A 93 -6.74 -3.09 6.15
CA ILE A 93 -5.63 -2.21 6.53
C ILE A 93 -5.96 -0.81 6.01
N GLY A 94 -6.88 -0.12 6.70
CA GLY A 94 -7.47 1.16 6.32
C GLY A 94 -6.52 2.36 6.36
N ASN A 95 -5.23 2.17 6.06
CA ASN A 95 -4.27 3.26 5.95
C ASN A 95 -4.34 3.93 4.57
N CYS A 96 -4.18 5.24 4.57
CA CYS A 96 -4.00 6.10 3.40
C CYS A 96 -2.95 5.59 2.38
N SER A 97 -2.00 4.75 2.82
CA SER A 97 -1.03 4.07 1.95
C SER A 97 -1.70 3.13 0.92
N TYR A 98 -2.76 2.40 1.27
CA TYR A 98 -3.51 1.55 0.35
C TYR A 98 -4.22 2.36 -0.74
N MET A 99 -4.76 3.53 -0.38
CA MET A 99 -5.45 4.42 -1.32
C MET A 99 -4.53 4.99 -2.39
N ASN A 100 -3.24 5.17 -2.09
CA ASN A 100 -2.27 5.62 -3.09
C ASN A 100 -2.12 4.59 -4.22
N TYR A 101 -2.05 3.30 -3.88
CA TYR A 101 -1.96 2.22 -4.88
C TYR A 101 -3.24 2.00 -5.67
N ARG A 102 -4.40 2.43 -5.14
CA ARG A 102 -5.65 2.43 -5.91
C ARG A 102 -5.57 3.38 -7.10
N ASN A 103 -4.98 4.58 -6.94
CA ASN A 103 -4.81 5.52 -8.04
C ASN A 103 -3.85 4.97 -9.11
N ASP A 104 -2.76 4.35 -8.66
CA ASP A 104 -1.80 3.69 -9.57
C ASP A 104 -2.45 2.52 -10.32
N TYR A 105 -3.28 1.73 -9.64
CA TYR A 105 -4.08 0.68 -10.25
C TYR A 105 -5.06 1.23 -11.30
N LEU A 106 -5.77 2.32 -11.01
CA LEU A 106 -6.69 2.95 -11.97
C LEU A 106 -5.95 3.42 -13.23
N LYS A 107 -4.78 4.06 -13.07
CA LYS A 107 -3.94 4.46 -14.22
C LYS A 107 -3.48 3.25 -15.04
N MET A 108 -3.15 2.13 -14.39
CA MET A 108 -2.79 0.88 -15.07
C MET A 108 -3.95 0.34 -15.90
N ILE A 109 -5.16 0.36 -15.36
CA ILE A 109 -6.37 -0.05 -16.10
C ILE A 109 -6.65 0.91 -17.27
N GLU A 110 -6.58 2.22 -17.05
CA GLU A 110 -6.74 3.23 -18.10
C GLU A 110 -5.72 3.03 -19.23
N GLN A 111 -4.45 2.72 -18.92
CA GLN A 111 -3.45 2.40 -19.94
C GLN A 111 -3.80 1.12 -20.71
N ARG A 112 -4.23 0.06 -20.02
CA ARG A 112 -4.65 -1.19 -20.70
C ARG A 112 -5.84 -0.97 -21.62
N GLU A 113 -6.76 -0.07 -21.27
CA GLU A 113 -7.87 0.31 -22.13
C GLU A 113 -7.41 1.17 -23.30
N LEU A 114 -6.50 2.12 -23.05
CA LEU A 114 -5.89 2.95 -24.07
C LEU A 114 -5.16 2.11 -25.10
N GLU A 115 -4.41 1.08 -24.69
CA GLU A 115 -3.68 0.16 -25.58
C GLU A 115 -4.59 -0.63 -26.53
N LYS A 116 -5.85 -0.85 -26.16
CA LYS A 116 -6.85 -1.49 -27.05
C LYS A 116 -7.32 -0.56 -28.16
N ILE A 117 -7.29 0.75 -27.93
CA ILE A 117 -7.78 1.77 -28.87
C ILE A 117 -6.62 2.35 -29.69
N PHE A 118 -5.50 2.63 -29.03
CA PHE A 118 -4.27 3.20 -29.58
C PHE A 118 -3.08 2.35 -29.12
N SER A 119 -2.47 1.65 -30.06
CA SER A 119 -1.29 0.82 -29.80
C SER A 119 -0.12 1.63 -29.25
N VAL A 120 0.82 0.94 -28.61
CA VAL A 120 2.07 1.54 -28.11
C VAL A 120 2.85 2.19 -29.26
N GLU A 121 2.88 1.55 -30.43
CA GLU A 121 3.55 2.02 -31.63
C GLU A 121 2.90 3.29 -32.19
N GLU A 122 1.57 3.34 -32.25
CA GLU A 122 0.85 4.55 -32.69
C GLU A 122 1.10 5.73 -31.75
N ARG A 123 1.06 5.51 -30.44
CA ARG A 123 1.35 6.55 -29.45
C ARG A 123 2.79 7.05 -29.54
N LYS A 124 3.77 6.17 -29.75
CA LYS A 124 5.18 6.54 -30.00
C LYS A 124 5.36 7.31 -31.30
N SER A 125 4.67 6.92 -32.37
CA SER A 125 4.69 7.66 -33.64
C SER A 125 4.12 9.07 -33.45
N ARG A 126 3.02 9.20 -32.69
CA ARG A 126 2.42 10.50 -32.39
C ARG A 126 3.35 11.41 -31.57
N ILE A 127 4.10 10.85 -30.62
CA ILE A 127 5.14 11.58 -29.88
C ILE A 127 6.15 12.19 -30.86
N LEU A 128 6.69 11.40 -31.78
CA LEU A 128 7.68 11.88 -32.76
C LEU A 128 7.12 12.98 -33.67
N GLU A 129 5.87 12.84 -34.12
CA GLU A 129 5.18 13.89 -34.90
C GLU A 129 5.04 15.20 -34.12
N LEU A 130 4.65 15.11 -32.84
CA LEU A 130 4.48 16.27 -31.97
C LEU A 130 5.83 16.95 -31.69
N GLU A 131 6.90 16.19 -31.42
CA GLU A 131 8.26 16.73 -31.27
C GLU A 131 8.71 17.51 -32.51
N GLU A 132 8.49 16.96 -33.70
CA GLU A 132 8.79 17.67 -34.96
C GLU A 132 7.94 18.93 -35.14
N ALA A 133 6.64 18.87 -34.84
CA ALA A 133 5.74 20.00 -34.97
C ALA A 133 6.11 21.13 -34.01
N ILE A 134 6.43 20.80 -32.75
CA ILE A 134 6.94 21.75 -31.75
C ILE A 134 8.22 22.41 -32.26
N LYS A 135 9.18 21.61 -32.78
CA LYS A 135 10.43 22.14 -33.34
C LYS A 135 10.18 23.11 -34.49
N LYS A 136 9.25 22.79 -35.39
CA LYS A 136 8.86 23.66 -36.52
C LYS A 136 8.24 24.97 -36.03
N GLU A 137 7.30 24.93 -35.09
CA GLU A 137 6.64 26.14 -34.56
C GLU A 137 7.61 27.03 -33.75
N VAL A 138 8.52 26.43 -32.97
CA VAL A 138 9.57 27.19 -32.26
C VAL A 138 10.52 27.88 -33.23
N LEU A 139 11.00 27.17 -34.27
CA LEU A 139 11.86 27.75 -35.31
C LEU A 139 11.15 28.87 -36.07
N LYS A 140 9.88 28.66 -36.42
CA LYS A 140 9.03 29.67 -37.03
C LYS A 140 8.94 30.90 -36.14
N GLY A 141 8.55 30.75 -34.87
CA GLY A 141 8.47 31.83 -33.90
C GLY A 141 9.78 32.62 -33.75
N ALA A 142 10.93 31.94 -33.74
CA ALA A 142 12.24 32.58 -33.69
C ALA A 142 12.56 33.40 -34.96
N THR A 143 12.08 32.94 -36.12
CA THR A 143 12.32 33.57 -37.42
C THR A 143 11.40 34.77 -37.65
N VAL A 144 10.08 34.58 -37.52
CA VAL A 144 9.10 35.68 -37.68
C VAL A 144 9.08 36.64 -36.49
N GLY A 145 9.53 36.23 -35.31
CA GLY A 145 9.54 37.07 -34.12
C GLY A 145 10.51 38.26 -34.18
N LYS A 146 11.46 38.25 -35.12
CA LYS A 146 12.29 39.43 -35.44
C LYS A 146 11.49 40.51 -36.19
N LEU A 147 10.41 40.12 -36.87
CA LEU A 147 9.61 40.97 -37.74
C LEU A 147 8.27 41.36 -37.11
N ASN A 148 7.65 40.47 -36.32
CA ASN A 148 6.35 40.70 -35.69
C ASN A 148 6.23 39.97 -34.34
N LYS A 149 5.98 40.76 -33.29
CA LYS A 149 5.87 40.28 -31.91
C LYS A 149 4.58 39.49 -31.63
N GLU A 150 3.48 39.82 -32.31
CA GLU A 150 2.20 39.09 -32.17
C GLU A 150 2.28 37.72 -32.84
N LEU A 151 2.88 37.64 -34.02
CA LEU A 151 3.15 36.37 -34.70
C LEU A 151 4.04 35.45 -33.85
N ARG A 152 5.05 36.01 -33.16
CA ARG A 152 5.85 35.26 -32.20
C ARG A 152 5.01 34.67 -31.07
N LYS A 153 4.18 35.49 -30.42
CA LYS A 153 3.28 35.02 -29.34
C LYS A 153 2.33 33.92 -29.83
N SER A 154 1.81 34.03 -31.06
CA SER A 154 0.95 33.00 -31.65
C SER A 154 1.69 31.67 -31.89
N CYS A 155 2.96 31.71 -32.30
CA CYS A 155 3.79 30.50 -32.46
C CYS A 155 4.13 29.89 -31.10
N GLU A 156 4.47 30.71 -30.10
CA GLU A 156 4.72 30.25 -28.73
C GLU A 156 3.48 29.58 -28.11
N ALA A 157 2.29 30.17 -28.28
CA ALA A 157 1.04 29.58 -27.80
C ALA A 157 0.74 28.22 -28.46
N ARG A 158 0.94 28.10 -29.78
CA ARG A 158 0.80 26.82 -30.50
C ARG A 158 1.79 25.77 -30.04
N ALA A 159 3.06 26.15 -29.86
CA ALA A 159 4.08 25.24 -29.36
C ALA A 159 3.73 24.74 -27.94
N GLU A 160 3.13 25.60 -27.11
CA GLU A 160 2.69 25.24 -25.76
C GLU A 160 1.48 24.30 -25.76
N GLU A 161 0.51 24.50 -26.64
CA GLU A 161 -0.61 23.56 -26.83
C GLU A 161 -0.11 22.18 -27.26
N LEU A 162 0.81 22.12 -28.23
CA LEU A 162 1.42 20.87 -28.67
C LEU A 162 2.23 20.18 -27.56
N ARG A 163 2.91 20.94 -26.69
CA ARG A 163 3.61 20.39 -25.53
C ARG A 163 2.67 19.80 -24.50
N LYS A 164 1.50 20.41 -24.29
CA LYS A 164 0.47 19.84 -23.40
C LYS A 164 -0.05 18.51 -23.94
N GLU A 165 -0.29 18.42 -25.25
CA GLU A 165 -0.66 17.15 -25.89
C GLU A 165 0.46 16.12 -25.75
N LEU A 166 1.71 16.50 -26.04
CA LEU A 166 2.87 15.62 -25.90
C LEU A 166 3.00 15.07 -24.47
N ASN A 167 3.00 15.95 -23.46
CA ASN A 167 3.07 15.56 -22.06
C ASN A 167 1.93 14.62 -21.68
N SER A 168 0.71 14.91 -22.14
CA SER A 168 -0.45 14.05 -21.87
C SER A 168 -0.27 12.64 -22.44
N ILE A 169 0.39 12.47 -23.58
CA ILE A 169 0.68 11.15 -24.15
C ILE A 169 1.84 10.49 -23.39
N GLU A 170 2.90 11.23 -23.07
CA GLU A 170 4.04 10.71 -22.31
C GLU A 170 3.64 10.19 -20.92
N GLU A 171 2.72 10.89 -20.25
CA GLU A 171 2.16 10.47 -18.95
C GLU A 171 1.50 9.08 -19.03
N THR A 172 0.96 8.68 -20.19
CA THR A 172 0.35 7.35 -20.40
C THR A 172 1.36 6.20 -20.41
N PHE A 173 2.65 6.50 -20.44
CA PHE A 173 3.73 5.51 -20.32
C PHE A 173 4.31 5.45 -18.90
N ASN A 174 3.98 6.41 -18.03
CA ASN A 174 4.48 6.49 -16.66
C ASN A 174 3.51 5.80 -15.70
N VAL A 175 3.37 4.49 -15.87
CA VAL A 175 2.43 3.68 -15.08
C VAL A 175 3.15 2.44 -14.57
N VAL A 176 2.82 2.05 -13.34
CA VAL A 176 3.35 0.85 -12.71
C VAL A 176 2.62 -0.39 -13.20
N ASP A 177 3.30 -1.54 -13.16
CA ASP A 177 2.69 -2.81 -13.50
C ASP A 177 2.01 -3.48 -12.30
N GLU A 178 1.34 -4.60 -12.59
CA GLU A 178 0.59 -5.39 -11.62
C GLU A 178 1.50 -6.03 -10.57
N GLU A 179 2.69 -6.48 -10.98
CA GLU A 179 3.67 -7.11 -10.09
C GLU A 179 4.16 -6.13 -9.03
N TYR A 180 4.42 -4.88 -9.41
CA TYR A 180 4.77 -3.81 -8.50
C TYR A 180 3.65 -3.55 -7.49
N ILE A 181 2.39 -3.40 -7.96
CA ILE A 181 1.26 -3.14 -7.06
C ILE A 181 1.06 -4.30 -6.08
N ASN A 182 1.09 -5.55 -6.55
CA ASN A 182 0.97 -6.74 -5.70
C ASN A 182 2.09 -6.81 -4.65
N SER A 183 3.33 -6.50 -5.05
CA SER A 183 4.47 -6.42 -4.14
C SER A 183 4.28 -5.37 -3.05
N MET A 184 3.75 -4.20 -3.40
CA MET A 184 3.49 -3.14 -2.43
C MET A 184 2.35 -3.52 -1.46
N LEU A 185 1.29 -4.14 -1.96
CA LEU A 185 0.19 -4.66 -1.12
C LEU A 185 0.69 -5.74 -0.15
N TYR A 186 1.55 -6.65 -0.63
CA TYR A 186 2.24 -7.64 0.20
C TYR A 186 3.04 -6.98 1.32
N MET A 187 3.88 -6.00 1.00
CA MET A 187 4.71 -5.30 1.99
C MET A 187 3.86 -4.60 3.05
N ILE A 188 2.71 -4.02 2.67
CA ILE A 188 1.78 -3.40 3.62
C ILE A 188 1.22 -4.44 4.60
N ALA A 189 0.79 -5.58 4.08
CA ALA A 189 0.19 -6.65 4.88
C ALA A 189 1.22 -7.28 5.84
N ASP A 190 2.41 -7.61 5.34
CA ASP A 190 3.51 -8.14 6.15
C ASP A 190 3.93 -7.14 7.24
N ARG A 191 4.07 -5.86 6.89
CA ARG A 191 4.39 -4.81 7.85
C ARG A 191 3.33 -4.68 8.93
N LYS A 192 2.03 -4.78 8.59
CA LYS A 192 0.96 -4.68 9.58
C LYS A 192 1.01 -5.83 10.59
N ILE A 193 1.23 -7.06 10.14
CA ILE A 193 1.40 -8.21 11.06
C ILE A 193 2.60 -7.98 11.98
N LYS A 194 3.75 -7.57 11.44
CA LYS A 194 4.95 -7.27 12.22
C LYS A 194 4.72 -6.14 13.23
N GLU A 195 3.97 -5.11 12.85
CA GLU A 195 3.61 -4.01 13.74
C GLU A 195 2.78 -4.48 14.93
N ILE A 196 1.77 -5.34 14.71
CA ILE A 196 0.96 -5.91 15.81
C ILE A 196 1.85 -6.79 16.70
N LYS A 197 2.69 -7.67 16.14
CA LYS A 197 3.63 -8.51 16.90
C LYS A 197 4.50 -7.68 17.83
N ASN A 198 5.17 -6.65 17.29
CA ASN A 198 6.05 -5.78 18.09
C ASN A 198 5.31 -5.09 19.24
N ARG A 199 4.03 -4.73 19.06
CA ARG A 199 3.22 -4.14 20.14
C ARG A 199 2.86 -5.15 21.23
N LEU A 200 2.54 -6.38 20.84
CA LEU A 200 2.29 -7.48 21.79
C LEU A 200 3.56 -7.77 22.60
N ASP A 201 4.70 -7.95 21.94
CA ASP A 201 6.00 -8.25 22.58
C ASP A 201 6.39 -7.18 23.61
N TYR A 202 6.23 -5.92 23.23
CA TYR A 202 6.50 -4.79 24.12
C TYR A 202 5.60 -4.82 25.36
N LYS A 203 4.31 -5.11 25.19
CA LYS A 203 3.34 -5.18 26.30
C LYS A 203 3.62 -6.36 27.21
N ILE A 204 3.90 -7.54 26.64
CA ILE A 204 4.29 -8.75 27.40
C ILE A 204 5.51 -8.41 28.26
N SER A 205 6.59 -7.92 27.64
CA SER A 205 7.83 -7.57 28.34
C SER A 205 7.59 -6.55 29.47
N TYR A 206 6.79 -5.52 29.22
CA TYR A 206 6.50 -4.49 30.23
C TYR A 206 5.69 -5.06 31.42
N LEU A 207 4.68 -5.88 31.14
CA LEU A 207 3.82 -6.46 32.17
C LEU A 207 4.54 -7.55 32.98
N GLU A 208 5.41 -8.34 32.34
CA GLU A 208 6.29 -9.30 33.02
C GLU A 208 7.24 -8.61 34.00
N ASN A 209 7.87 -7.50 33.60
CA ASN A 209 8.69 -6.69 34.51
C ASN A 209 7.92 -6.21 35.75
N ILE A 210 6.65 -5.80 35.58
CA ILE A 210 5.81 -5.44 36.74
C ILE A 210 5.54 -6.66 37.62
N MET A 211 5.36 -7.84 37.02
CA MET A 211 5.09 -9.06 37.77
C MET A 211 6.32 -9.53 38.56
N GLU A 212 7.52 -9.35 38.02
CA GLU A 212 8.78 -9.61 38.74
C GLU A 212 8.96 -8.69 39.95
N ASP A 213 8.58 -7.41 39.86
CA ASP A 213 8.64 -6.48 40.99
C ASP A 213 7.68 -6.84 42.15
N ILE A 214 6.65 -7.64 41.89
CA ILE A 214 5.65 -8.06 42.89
C ILE A 214 6.06 -9.36 43.60
N ALA A 215 6.88 -10.19 42.95
CA ALA A 215 7.30 -11.52 43.41
C ALA A 215 8.39 -11.45 44.49
#